data_AF-A0AAX3KFA5-F1
#
_entry.id   AF-A0AAX3KFA5-F1
#
_cell.length_a   1.000
_cell.length_b   1.000
_cell.length_c   1.000
_cell.angle_alpha   90.00
_cell.angle_beta   90.00
_cell.angle_gamma   90.00
#
_symmetry.space_group_name_H-M   'P 1'
#
loop_
_entity.id
_entity.type
_entity.pdbx_description
1 polymer ?
#
loop_
_entity_poly.entity_id
_entity_poly.type
_entity_poly.pdbx_seq_one_letter_code
_entity_poly.pdbx_strand_id
1 'polypeptide(L)'
;MKIHKYQPGTFIEVDDMAGGRRVGMVCKDGVTFWDLLDSQRCTPLTIHPSMQPRALGTLVQFSQEKGLVGALQALVAYLQSAGDARLNADPLFVMRALWYLADKAAGVGSVPDEAMLLWACEQATAQEQVAARIHQLAGQYCAG
;
A
#
# COMPACT_ATOMS: atom_id res chain seq x y z
N MET A 1 -21.62 4.12 -16.96
CA MET A 1 -20.70 3.68 -15.90
C MET A 1 -20.64 4.77 -14.84
N LYS A 2 -20.93 4.48 -13.56
CA LYS A 2 -20.86 5.50 -12.49
C LYS A 2 -19.45 5.53 -11.95
N ILE A 3 -18.74 6.64 -12.11
CA ILE A 3 -17.41 6.82 -11.53
C ILE A 3 -17.58 6.86 -10.01
N HIS A 4 -17.02 5.88 -9.31
CA HIS A 4 -17.00 5.89 -7.86
C HIS A 4 -15.88 6.81 -7.40
N LYS A 5 -16.20 7.75 -6.50
CA LYS A 5 -15.24 8.71 -5.98
C LYS A 5 -14.87 8.32 -4.56
N TYR A 6 -13.59 8.08 -4.33
CA TYR A 6 -13.00 7.78 -3.03
C TYR A 6 -12.53 9.07 -2.34
N GLN A 7 -12.42 9.03 -1.01
CA GLN A 7 -11.84 10.15 -0.28
C GLN A 7 -10.34 10.27 -0.57
N PRO A 8 -9.81 11.44 -0.94
CA PRO A 8 -8.38 11.66 -1.12
C PRO A 8 -7.55 11.22 0.09
N GLY A 9 -6.38 10.64 -0.17
CA GLY A 9 -5.48 10.12 0.88
C GLY A 9 -5.92 8.79 1.50
N THR A 10 -7.07 8.24 1.10
CA THR A 10 -7.48 6.88 1.51
C THR A 10 -6.57 5.85 0.86
N PHE A 11 -6.15 4.84 1.63
CA PHE A 11 -5.52 3.67 1.06
C PHE A 11 -6.57 2.80 0.38
N ILE A 12 -6.21 2.26 -0.77
CA ILE A 12 -7.07 1.42 -1.60
C ILE A 12 -6.33 0.17 -1.99
N GLU A 13 -7.05 -0.94 -2.00
CA GLU A 13 -6.58 -2.20 -2.53
C GLU A 13 -7.26 -2.47 -3.87
N VAL A 14 -6.47 -2.84 -4.86
CA VAL A 14 -6.91 -3.11 -6.22
C VAL A 14 -6.24 -4.37 -6.76
N ASP A 15 -6.88 -5.03 -7.73
CA ASP A 15 -6.26 -6.11 -8.48
C ASP A 15 -5.04 -5.59 -9.25
N ASP A 16 -3.96 -6.37 -9.24
CA ASP A 16 -2.72 -6.03 -9.96
C ASP A 16 -2.73 -6.45 -11.44
N MET A 17 -3.85 -6.99 -11.92
CA MET A 17 -4.05 -7.55 -13.27
C MET A 17 -3.20 -8.78 -13.60
N ALA A 18 -2.43 -9.29 -12.64
CA ALA A 18 -1.66 -10.53 -12.70
C ALA A 18 -2.24 -11.64 -11.79
N GLY A 19 -3.42 -11.41 -11.21
CA GLY A 19 -4.11 -12.34 -10.31
C GLY A 19 -3.81 -12.11 -8.82
N GLY A 20 -3.02 -11.08 -8.49
CA GLY A 20 -2.76 -10.62 -7.13
C GLY A 20 -3.49 -9.33 -6.78
N ARG A 21 -3.18 -8.81 -5.59
CA ARG A 21 -3.74 -7.57 -5.03
C ARG A 21 -2.59 -6.64 -4.66
N ARG A 22 -2.78 -5.34 -4.86
CA ARG A 22 -1.81 -4.31 -4.45
C ARG A 22 -2.51 -3.17 -3.73
N VAL A 23 -1.74 -2.47 -2.91
CA VAL A 23 -2.15 -1.29 -2.17
C VAL A 23 -1.63 -0.03 -2.86
N GLY A 24 -2.51 0.95 -2.99
CA GLY A 24 -2.21 2.31 -3.42
C GLY A 24 -2.87 3.35 -2.52
N MET A 25 -2.67 4.62 -2.84
CA MET A 25 -3.22 5.76 -2.12
C MET A 25 -3.99 6.65 -3.09
N VAL A 26 -5.23 6.96 -2.75
CA VAL A 26 -6.14 7.77 -3.59
C VAL A 26 -5.62 9.20 -3.72
N CYS A 27 -5.56 9.71 -4.95
CA CYS A 27 -5.12 11.06 -5.27
C CYS A 27 -6.17 12.11 -4.90
N LYS A 28 -5.80 13.39 -5.03
CA LYS A 28 -6.66 14.55 -4.73
C LYS A 28 -7.99 14.57 -5.50
N ASP A 29 -8.03 13.99 -6.70
CA ASP A 29 -9.23 13.94 -7.55
C ASP A 29 -10.27 12.92 -7.07
N GLY A 30 -9.88 11.97 -6.20
CA GLY A 30 -10.72 10.88 -5.69
C GLY A 30 -11.03 9.78 -6.71
N VAL A 31 -10.43 9.81 -7.90
CA VAL A 31 -10.73 8.87 -9.00
C VAL A 31 -9.47 8.25 -9.59
N THR A 32 -8.29 8.74 -9.21
CA THR A 32 -6.99 8.12 -9.47
C THR A 32 -6.30 7.72 -8.17
N PHE A 33 -5.27 6.88 -8.26
CA PHE A 33 -4.43 6.48 -7.14
C PHE A 33 -2.95 6.42 -7.52
N TRP A 34 -2.09 6.55 -6.51
CA TRP A 34 -0.65 6.29 -6.57
C TRP A 34 -0.32 4.95 -5.93
N ASP A 35 0.44 4.13 -6.63
CA ASP A 35 1.11 2.93 -6.10
C ASP A 35 2.64 3.11 -6.00
N LEU A 36 3.12 4.33 -6.19
CA LEU A 36 4.49 4.75 -5.89
C LEU A 36 4.45 6.23 -5.47
N LEU A 37 5.09 6.58 -4.36
CA LEU A 37 5.15 7.95 -3.85
C LEU A 37 6.36 8.72 -4.39
N ASP A 38 6.53 8.67 -5.72
CA ASP A 38 7.54 9.45 -6.44
C ASP A 38 6.86 10.11 -7.64
N SER A 39 6.58 11.41 -7.51
CA SER A 39 5.83 12.16 -8.52
C SER A 39 6.58 12.35 -9.84
N GLN A 40 7.91 12.15 -9.87
CA GLN A 40 8.68 12.19 -11.10
C GLN A 40 8.68 10.85 -11.84
N ARG A 41 8.37 9.76 -11.13
CA ARG A 41 8.45 8.39 -11.65
C ARG A 41 7.10 7.67 -11.72
N CYS A 42 6.02 8.28 -11.24
CA CYS A 42 4.70 7.67 -11.12
C CYS A 42 3.65 8.48 -11.88
N THR A 43 2.86 7.79 -12.71
CA THR A 43 1.64 8.36 -13.31
C THR A 43 0.43 7.92 -12.48
N PRO A 44 -0.45 8.83 -12.03
CA PRO A 44 -1.69 8.44 -11.36
C PRO A 44 -2.51 7.45 -12.21
N LEU A 45 -2.93 6.35 -11.61
CA LEU A 45 -3.70 5.31 -12.28
C LEU A 45 -5.19 5.52 -12.01
N THR A 46 -6.03 5.42 -13.05
CA THR A 46 -7.49 5.50 -12.88
C THR A 46 -8.02 4.32 -12.07
N ILE A 47 -8.84 4.61 -11.06
CA ILE A 47 -9.54 3.58 -10.28
C ILE A 47 -10.71 3.07 -11.12
N HIS A 48 -10.51 1.93 -11.77
CA HIS A 48 -11.53 1.31 -12.62
C HIS A 48 -12.26 0.16 -11.89
N PRO A 49 -13.58 -0.01 -12.05
CA PRO A 49 -14.33 -1.09 -11.39
C PRO A 49 -13.81 -2.51 -11.66
N SER A 50 -13.19 -2.75 -12.83
CA SER A 50 -12.59 -4.05 -13.16
C SER A 50 -11.39 -4.40 -12.28
N MET A 51 -10.80 -3.43 -11.58
CA MET A 51 -9.71 -3.66 -10.62
C MET A 51 -10.24 -4.08 -9.24
N GLN A 52 -11.56 -4.29 -9.10
CA GLN A 52 -12.21 -4.65 -7.83
C GLN A 52 -11.75 -3.80 -6.64
N PRO A 53 -11.85 -2.45 -6.73
CA PRO A 53 -11.29 -1.56 -5.74
C PRO A 53 -11.98 -1.70 -4.37
N ARG A 54 -11.19 -1.89 -3.32
CA ARG A 54 -11.63 -1.93 -1.92
C ARG A 54 -10.95 -0.82 -1.12
N ALA A 55 -11.73 0.07 -0.53
CA ALA A 55 -11.19 1.07 0.39
C ALA A 55 -10.65 0.37 1.64
N LEU A 56 -9.40 0.67 1.99
CA LEU A 56 -8.76 0.24 3.23
C LEU A 56 -8.85 1.31 4.33
N GLY A 57 -9.19 2.54 3.97
CA GLY A 57 -9.27 3.68 4.88
C GLY A 57 -7.90 4.31 5.15
N THR A 58 -7.73 4.90 6.31
CA THR A 58 -6.44 5.37 6.83
C THR A 58 -5.68 4.24 7.53
N LEU A 59 -4.37 4.42 7.76
CA LEU A 59 -3.56 3.45 8.51
C LEU A 59 -4.16 3.11 9.88
N VAL A 60 -4.67 4.14 10.58
CA VAL A 60 -5.32 3.99 11.90
C VAL A 60 -6.61 3.19 11.78
N GLN A 61 -7.51 3.56 10.86
CA GLN A 61 -8.78 2.85 10.66
C GLN A 61 -8.54 1.38 10.28
N PHE A 62 -7.65 1.12 9.32
CA PHE A 62 -7.29 -0.23 8.91
C PHE A 62 -6.77 -1.06 10.09
N SER A 63 -5.86 -0.49 10.89
CA SER A 63 -5.29 -1.18 12.05
C SER A 63 -6.35 -1.52 13.10
N GLN A 64 -7.33 -0.64 13.32
CA GLN A 64 -8.40 -0.84 14.30
C GLN A 64 -9.40 -1.89 13.81
N GLU A 65 -9.90 -1.73 12.59
CA GLU A 65 -10.90 -2.64 11.99
C GLU A 65 -10.39 -4.08 11.84
N LYS A 66 -9.08 -4.24 11.64
CA LYS A 66 -8.44 -5.55 11.52
C LYS A 66 -7.86 -6.08 12.84
N GLY A 67 -7.93 -5.33 13.94
CA GLY A 67 -7.34 -5.74 15.21
C GLY A 67 -5.80 -5.83 15.18
N LEU A 68 -5.16 -5.00 14.36
CA LEU A 68 -3.72 -4.94 14.09
C LEU A 68 -3.01 -3.81 14.83
N VAL A 69 -3.64 -3.18 15.82
CA VAL A 69 -3.03 -2.07 16.56
C VAL A 69 -1.66 -2.45 17.14
N GLY A 70 -1.55 -3.66 17.72
CA GLY A 70 -0.27 -4.20 18.22
C GLY A 70 0.75 -4.45 17.10
N ALA A 71 0.30 -4.95 15.96
CA ALA A 71 1.16 -5.18 14.79
C ALA A 71 1.68 -3.86 14.19
N LEU A 72 0.85 -2.82 14.13
CA LEU A 72 1.25 -1.48 13.71
C LEU A 72 2.30 -0.89 14.67
N GLN A 73 2.09 -1.00 15.98
CA GLN A 73 3.07 -0.54 16.98
C GLN A 73 4.41 -1.28 16.85
N ALA A 74 4.37 -2.60 16.68
CA ALA A 74 5.57 -3.41 16.49
C ALA A 74 6.31 -3.04 15.19
N LEU A 75 5.59 -2.84 14.09
CA LEU A 75 6.15 -2.40 12.81
C LEU A 75 6.81 -1.03 12.92
N VAL A 76 6.15 -0.06 13.56
CA VAL A 76 6.71 1.28 13.78
C VAL A 76 7.98 1.20 14.61
N ALA A 77 7.97 0.44 15.72
CA ALA A 77 9.13 0.28 16.57
C ALA A 77 10.30 -0.40 15.83
N TYR A 78 10.02 -1.40 15.01
CA TYR A 78 11.01 -2.11 14.19
C TYR A 78 11.65 -1.19 13.14
N LEU A 79 10.86 -0.40 12.41
CA LEU A 79 11.39 0.55 11.43
C LEU A 79 12.19 1.67 12.10
N GLN A 80 11.74 2.12 13.27
CA GLN A 80 12.43 3.16 14.03
C GLN A 80 13.77 2.67 14.58
N SER A 81 13.85 1.44 15.10
CA SER A 81 15.11 0.87 15.60
C SER A 81 16.11 0.60 14.47
N ALA A 82 15.63 0.25 13.28
CA ALA A 82 16.43 0.11 12.07
C ALA A 82 16.88 1.45 11.46
N GLY A 83 16.33 2.58 11.93
CA GLY A 83 16.60 3.91 11.34
C GLY A 83 16.03 4.06 9.92
N ASP A 84 14.96 3.33 9.58
CA ASP A 84 14.40 3.33 8.24
C ASP A 84 13.64 4.64 7.95
N ALA A 85 14.18 5.45 7.03
CA ALA A 85 13.62 6.75 6.66
C ALA A 85 12.19 6.65 6.06
N ARG A 86 11.81 5.49 5.50
CA ARG A 86 10.49 5.27 4.91
C ARG A 86 9.37 5.39 5.93
N LEU A 87 9.65 5.13 7.22
CA LEU A 87 8.66 5.31 8.29
C LEU A 87 8.01 6.70 8.27
N ASN A 88 8.79 7.74 7.97
CA ASN A 88 8.32 9.13 7.97
C ASN A 88 8.04 9.67 6.56
N ALA A 89 8.76 9.17 5.55
CA ALA A 89 8.69 9.67 4.19
C ALA A 89 7.66 8.93 3.31
N ASP A 90 7.34 7.69 3.64
CA ASP A 90 6.53 6.80 2.80
C ASP A 90 5.40 6.11 3.59
N PRO A 91 4.26 6.79 3.78
CA PRO A 91 3.11 6.18 4.42
C PRO A 91 2.51 5.01 3.62
N LEU A 92 2.77 4.91 2.31
CA LEU A 92 2.31 3.80 1.48
C LEU A 92 3.11 2.53 1.75
N PHE A 93 4.42 2.64 1.98
CA PHE A 93 5.25 1.53 2.43
C PHE A 93 4.76 0.96 3.77
N VAL A 94 4.50 1.82 4.75
CA VAL A 94 4.02 1.39 6.07
C VAL A 94 2.67 0.69 5.97
N MET A 95 1.74 1.23 5.16
CA MET A 95 0.45 0.60 4.92
C MET A 95 0.59 -0.77 4.23
N ARG A 96 1.48 -0.91 3.24
CA ARG A 96 1.75 -2.18 2.56
C ARG A 96 2.26 -3.24 3.50
N ALA A 97 3.25 -2.90 4.33
CA ALA A 97 3.77 -3.82 5.32
C ALA A 97 2.67 -4.26 6.30
N LEU A 98 1.87 -3.31 6.81
CA LEU A 98 0.73 -3.64 7.68
C LEU A 98 -0.34 -4.50 6.98
N TRP A 99 -0.59 -4.27 5.68
CA TRP A 99 -1.51 -5.07 4.88
C TRP A 99 -1.03 -6.52 4.71
N TYR A 100 0.26 -6.75 4.50
CA TYR A 100 0.83 -8.11 4.49
C TYR A 100 0.79 -8.78 5.86
N LEU A 101 1.00 -8.02 6.95
CA LEU A 101 0.82 -8.53 8.31
C LEU A 101 -0.64 -8.95 8.56
N ALA A 102 -1.60 -8.20 8.02
CA ALA A 102 -3.02 -8.53 8.13
C ALA A 102 -3.36 -9.89 7.50
N ASP A 103 -2.72 -10.23 6.38
CA ASP A 103 -2.93 -11.49 5.66
C ASP A 103 -2.37 -12.70 6.42
N LYS A 104 -1.30 -12.50 7.19
CA LYS A 104 -0.65 -13.55 8.00
C LYS A 104 -1.06 -13.59 9.47
N ALA A 105 -1.78 -12.59 9.96
CA ALA A 105 -2.14 -12.53 11.37
C ALA A 105 -3.01 -13.74 11.76
N ALA A 106 -2.56 -14.51 12.76
CA ALA A 106 -3.26 -15.69 13.27
C ALA A 106 -4.53 -15.36 14.10
N GLY A 107 -4.93 -14.09 14.14
CA GLY A 107 -6.08 -13.61 14.91
C GLY A 107 -5.91 -12.17 15.40
N VAL A 108 -6.98 -11.63 15.97
CA VAL A 108 -7.03 -10.28 16.55
C VAL A 108 -6.02 -10.17 17.70
N GLY A 109 -5.20 -9.12 17.69
CA GLY A 109 -4.26 -8.83 18.78
C GLY A 109 -2.96 -9.63 18.76
N SER A 110 -2.71 -10.45 17.74
CA SER A 110 -1.41 -11.09 17.54
C SER A 110 -0.35 -10.02 17.26
N VAL A 111 0.77 -10.08 17.99
CA VAL A 111 1.94 -9.23 17.75
C VAL A 111 2.93 -10.03 16.91
N PRO A 112 3.32 -9.54 15.72
CA PRO A 112 4.28 -10.21 14.86
C PRO A 112 5.66 -10.22 15.50
N ASP A 113 6.40 -11.31 15.31
CA ASP A 113 7.81 -11.37 15.64
C ASP A 113 8.67 -10.64 14.59
N GLU A 114 9.97 -10.50 14.87
CA GLU A 114 10.89 -9.78 13.99
C GLU A 114 10.98 -10.41 12.59
N ALA A 115 10.90 -11.75 12.49
CA ALA A 115 10.93 -12.45 11.21
C ALA A 115 9.71 -12.12 10.35
N MET A 116 8.52 -12.04 10.96
CA MET A 116 7.29 -11.64 10.28
C MET A 116 7.31 -10.16 9.88
N LEU A 117 7.89 -9.27 10.71
CA LEU A 117 8.07 -7.86 10.39
C LEU A 117 9.02 -7.65 9.20
N LEU A 118 10.17 -8.34 9.21
CA LEU A 118 11.12 -8.32 8.09
C LEU A 118 10.45 -8.82 6.80
N TRP A 119 9.78 -9.97 6.84
CA TRP A 119 9.06 -10.52 5.70
C TRP A 119 8.03 -9.52 5.14
N ALA A 120 7.25 -8.87 6.00
CA ALA A 120 6.26 -7.88 5.57
C ALA A 120 6.91 -6.66 4.89
N CYS A 121 8.07 -6.22 5.38
CA CYS A 121 8.85 -5.14 4.76
C CYS A 121 9.42 -5.54 3.40
N GLU A 122 9.87 -6.79 3.25
CA GLU A 122 10.32 -7.35 1.98
C GLU A 122 9.17 -7.41 0.96
N GLN A 123 7.99 -7.86 1.38
CA GLN A 123 6.81 -7.90 0.50
C GLN A 123 6.36 -6.50 0.10
N ALA A 124 6.36 -5.53 1.03
CA ALA A 124 6.05 -4.14 0.72
C ALA A 124 7.04 -3.54 -0.30
N THR A 125 8.33 -3.86 -0.16
CA THR A 125 9.38 -3.45 -1.10
C THR A 125 9.18 -4.11 -2.47
N ALA A 126 8.86 -5.40 -2.51
CA ALA A 126 8.60 -6.12 -3.76
C ALA A 126 7.41 -5.50 -4.53
N GLN A 127 6.33 -5.15 -3.81
CA GLN A 127 5.17 -4.50 -4.42
C GLN A 127 5.52 -3.13 -5.01
N GLU A 128 6.36 -2.34 -4.33
CA GLU A 128 6.88 -1.07 -4.83
C GLU A 128 7.74 -1.25 -6.09
N GLN A 129 8.62 -2.25 -6.12
CA GLN A 129 9.46 -2.56 -7.28
C GLN A 129 8.64 -2.96 -8.51
N VAL A 130 7.57 -3.74 -8.30
CA VAL A 130 6.62 -4.10 -9.37
C VAL A 130 5.93 -2.84 -9.91
N ALA A 131 5.43 -1.97 -9.03
CA ALA A 131 4.83 -0.70 -9.44
C ALA A 131 5.81 0.17 -10.25
N ALA A 132 7.04 0.33 -9.76
CA ALA A 132 8.08 1.10 -10.44
C ALA A 132 8.40 0.56 -11.85
N ARG A 133 8.45 -0.78 -12.01
CA ARG A 133 8.64 -1.40 -13.33
C ARG A 133 7.47 -1.11 -14.26
N ILE A 134 6.23 -1.18 -13.78
CA ILE A 134 5.04 -0.86 -14.59
C ILE A 134 5.07 0.59 -15.08
N HIS A 135 5.38 1.54 -14.20
CA HIS A 135 5.49 2.97 -14.59
C HIS A 135 6.64 3.21 -15.57
N GLN A 136 7.79 2.56 -15.39
CA GLN A 136 8.90 2.66 -16.33
C GLN A 136 8.52 2.15 -17.73
N LEU A 137 7.82 1.01 -17.81
CA LEU A 137 7.33 0.47 -19.08
C LEU A 137 6.30 1.40 -19.72
N ALA A 138 5.34 1.92 -18.94
CA ALA A 138 4.35 2.87 -19.45
C ALA A 138 5.01 4.15 -20.00
N GLY A 139 6.02 4.68 -19.32
CA GLY A 139 6.78 5.85 -19.78
C GLY A 139 7.46 5.65 -21.13
N GLN A 140 7.91 4.44 -21.47
CA GLN A 140 8.51 4.14 -22.78
C GLN A 140 7.50 4.26 -23.93
N TYR A 141 6.21 3.98 -23.69
CA TYR A 141 5.17 4.09 -24.72
C TYR A 141 4.58 5.50 -24.84
N CYS A 142 4.75 6.36 -23.84
CA CYS A 142 4.26 7.74 -23.83
C CYS A 142 5.29 8.77 -24.34
N ALA A 143 6.53 8.35 -24.62
CA ALA A 143 7.61 9.20 -25.11
C ALA A 143 7.75 9.23 -26.65
N GLY A 144 6.77 8.68 -27.37
CA GLY A 144 6.69 8.66 -28.84
C GLY A 144 5.82 9.77 -29.42
#